data_AF-A0AAW4YDY6-F1
#
_entry.id   AF-A0AAW4YDY6-F1
#
_cell.length_a   1.000
_cell.length_b   1.000
_cell.length_c   1.000
_cell.angle_alpha   90.00
_cell.angle_beta   90.00
_cell.angle_gamma   90.00
#
_symmetry.space_group_name_H-M   'P 1'
#
loop_
_entity.id
_entity.type
_entity.pdbx_description
1 polymer ?
#
loop_
_entity_poly.entity_id
_entity_poly.type
_entity_poly.pdbx_seq_one_letter_code
_entity_poly.pdbx_strand_id
1 'polypeptide(L)'
;NSVEKIGNKLPDPSVLFFLMCVGLAILTWLVSLFNVSVKHPGTHQTIHVKNILSHDGSAMIMNDAIKNFSEFPALGLVLAVMIGIGVAEKTGYF
;
A
#
# COMPACT_ATOMS: atom_id res chain seq x y z
N ASN A 1 -17.17 -27.02 -7.04
CA ASN A 1 -17.17 -26.69 -5.60
C ASN A 1 -15.82 -26.23 -5.03
N SER A 2 -14.71 -26.33 -5.78
CA SER A 2 -13.40 -25.86 -5.28
C SER A 2 -13.21 -24.34 -5.39
N VAL A 3 -13.71 -23.72 -6.47
CA VAL A 3 -13.62 -22.26 -6.70
C VAL A 3 -14.37 -21.47 -5.62
N GLU A 4 -15.57 -21.90 -5.24
CA GLU A 4 -16.38 -21.28 -4.19
C GLU A 4 -15.73 -21.37 -2.79
N LYS A 5 -15.13 -22.53 -2.48
CA LYS A 5 -14.37 -22.73 -1.23
C LYS A 5 -13.10 -21.88 -1.16
N ILE A 6 -12.43 -21.67 -2.30
CA ILE A 6 -11.24 -20.81 -2.39
C ILE A 6 -11.63 -19.34 -2.33
N GLY A 7 -12.72 -18.96 -3.01
CA GLY A 7 -13.25 -17.60 -2.98
C GLY A 7 -13.68 -17.15 -1.58
N ASN A 8 -14.37 -18.01 -0.83
CA ASN A 8 -14.81 -17.70 0.54
C ASN A 8 -13.67 -17.70 1.58
N LYS A 9 -12.47 -18.17 1.20
CA LYS A 9 -11.30 -18.22 2.10
C LYS A 9 -10.42 -16.98 1.96
N LEU A 10 -10.62 -16.17 0.93
CA LEU A 10 -9.93 -14.90 0.78
C LEU A 10 -10.51 -13.93 1.81
N PRO A 11 -9.69 -13.40 2.74
CA PRO A 11 -10.14 -12.38 3.67
C PRO A 11 -10.51 -11.10 2.92
N ASP A 12 -11.33 -10.25 3.53
CA ASP A 12 -11.69 -8.94 2.98
C ASP A 12 -10.44 -8.20 2.47
N PRO A 13 -10.51 -7.50 1.31
CA PRO A 13 -9.36 -6.82 0.73
C PRO A 13 -8.57 -5.96 1.73
N SER A 14 -9.26 -5.28 2.65
CA SER A 14 -8.64 -4.43 3.67
C SER A 14 -7.71 -5.23 4.60
N VAL A 15 -8.17 -6.41 5.02
CA VAL A 15 -7.41 -7.34 5.87
C VAL A 15 -6.24 -7.93 5.10
N LEU A 16 -6.43 -8.23 3.81
CA LEU A 16 -5.37 -8.73 2.94
C LEU A 16 -4.22 -7.71 2.85
N PHE A 17 -4.51 -6.44 2.56
CA PHE A 17 -3.49 -5.39 2.50
C PHE A 17 -2.80 -5.17 3.84
N PHE A 18 -3.56 -5.19 4.95
CA PHE A 18 -2.98 -5.11 6.28
C PHE A 18 -1.98 -6.25 6.55
N LEU A 19 -2.37 -7.49 6.21
CA LEU A 19 -1.49 -8.66 6.36
C LEU A 19 -0.23 -8.54 5.49
N MET A 20 -0.35 -8.00 4.28
CA MET A 20 0.80 -7.74 3.42
C MET A 20 1.74 -6.68 4.02
N CYS A 21 1.21 -5.59 4.60
CA CYS A 21 2.01 -4.57 5.28
C CYS A 21 2.76 -5.15 6.49
N VAL A 22 2.09 -5.96 7.32
CA VAL A 22 2.72 -6.64 8.45
C VAL A 22 3.79 -7.63 7.97
N GLY A 23 3.50 -8.41 6.92
CA GLY A 23 4.45 -9.32 6.29
C GLY A 23 5.69 -8.59 5.78
N LEU A 24 5.51 -7.45 5.10
CA LEU A 24 6.59 -6.60 4.60
C LEU A 24 7.45 -6.04 5.75
N ALA A 25 6.81 -5.63 6.85
CA ALA A 25 7.51 -5.13 8.03
C ALA A 25 8.45 -6.20 8.63
N ILE A 26 7.98 -7.45 8.72
CA ILE A 26 8.79 -8.60 9.19
C ILE A 26 9.90 -8.94 8.19
N LEU A 27 9.58 -8.96 6.89
CA LEU A 27 10.55 -9.24 5.82
C LEU A 27 11.68 -8.21 5.78
N THR A 28 11.36 -6.92 5.85
CA THR A 28 12.38 -5.86 5.85
C THR A 28 13.26 -5.90 7.10
N TRP A 29 12.69 -6.26 8.26
CA TRP A 29 13.46 -6.52 9.48
C TRP A 29 14.43 -7.69 9.30
N LEU A 30 13.96 -8.83 8.79
CA LEU A 30 14.77 -10.03 8.60
C LEU A 30 15.89 -9.81 7.57
N VAL A 31 15.59 -9.19 6.43
CA VAL A 31 16.58 -8.90 5.38
C VAL A 31 17.59 -7.85 5.83
N SER A 32 17.17 -6.89 6.66
CA SER A 32 18.06 -5.88 7.24
C SER A 32 19.18 -6.49 8.09
N LEU A 33 19.00 -7.67 8.68
CA LEU A 33 20.03 -8.36 9.47
C LEU A 33 21.21 -8.83 8.62
N PHE A 34 20.97 -9.14 7.34
CA PHE A 34 21.99 -9.61 6.40
C PHE A 34 22.71 -8.48 5.65
N ASN A 35 22.42 -7.22 5.98
CA ASN A 35 23.01 -6.01 5.38
C ASN A 35 23.03 -6.01 3.84
N VAL A 36 21.98 -6.58 3.24
CA VAL A 36 21.88 -6.75 1.79
C VAL A 36 21.86 -5.38 1.10
N SER A 37 22.76 -5.20 0.13
CA SER A 37 22.96 -3.96 -0.60
C SER A 37 22.91 -4.24 -2.09
N VAL A 38 22.10 -3.47 -2.83
CA VAL A 38 21.92 -3.63 -4.28
C VAL A 38 22.39 -2.37 -4.98
N LYS A 39 23.20 -2.53 -6.03
CA LYS A 39 23.63 -1.40 -6.86
C LYS A 39 22.53 -1.08 -7.86
N HIS A 40 22.04 0.16 -7.84
CA HIS A 40 21.01 0.61 -8.78
C HIS A 40 21.57 0.57 -10.22
N PRO A 41 20.87 -0.10 -11.18
CA PRO A 41 21.37 -0.22 -12.55
C PRO A 41 21.41 1.08 -13.34
N GLY A 42 20.62 2.09 -12.97
CA GLY A 42 20.56 3.39 -13.65
C GLY A 42 21.43 4.47 -13.01
N THR A 43 21.42 4.58 -11.67
CA THR A 43 22.14 5.65 -10.96
C THR A 43 23.49 5.22 -10.39
N HIS A 44 23.82 3.91 -10.47
CA HIS A 44 25.02 3.29 -9.89
C HIS A 44 25.22 3.46 -8.38
N GLN A 45 24.24 4.02 -7.67
CA GLN A 45 24.27 4.18 -6.22
C GLN A 45 23.94 2.85 -5.53
N THR A 46 24.58 2.61 -4.38
CA THR A 46 24.29 1.47 -3.51
C THR A 46 23.05 1.77 -2.68
N ILE A 47 21.99 0.97 -2.89
CA ILE A 47 20.75 1.06 -2.14
C ILE A 47 20.80 0.01 -1.03
N HIS A 48 20.58 0.44 0.20
CA HIS A 48 20.43 -0.43 1.36
C HIS A 48 18.96 -0.69 1.65
N VAL A 49 18.65 -1.87 2.17
CA VAL A 49 17.30 -2.22 2.63
C VAL A 49 16.95 -1.36 3.84
N LYS A 50 15.82 -0.64 3.77
CA LYS A 50 15.27 0.12 4.89
C LYS A 50 14.42 -0.80 5.77
N ASN A 51 14.81 -0.93 7.03
CA ASN A 51 14.03 -1.65 8.03
C ASN A 51 12.86 -0.78 8.50
N ILE A 52 11.63 -1.26 8.29
CA ILE A 52 10.41 -0.53 8.64
C ILE A 52 10.17 -0.54 10.17
N LEU A 53 10.65 -1.57 10.87
CA LEU A 53 10.51 -1.72 12.33
C LEU A 53 11.51 -0.87 13.13
N SER A 54 12.49 -0.24 12.49
CA SER A 54 13.42 0.64 13.19
C SER A 54 12.76 1.97 13.58
N HIS A 55 13.42 2.75 14.43
CA HIS A 55 12.95 4.09 14.81
C HIS A 55 12.70 4.95 13.56
N ASP A 56 13.65 4.99 12.62
CA ASP A 56 13.51 5.77 11.39
C ASP A 56 12.42 5.22 10.46
N GLY A 57 12.28 3.89 10.37
CA GLY A 57 11.25 3.25 9.55
C GLY A 57 9.83 3.52 10.06
N SER A 58 9.63 3.44 11.38
CA SER A 58 8.35 3.73 12.01
C SER A 58 7.98 5.22 11.92
N ALA A 59 8.96 6.11 12.09
CA ALA A 59 8.79 7.54 11.87
C ALA A 59 8.44 7.83 10.39
N MET A 60 9.08 7.14 9.44
CA MET A 60 8.78 7.28 8.02
C MET A 60 7.32 6.91 7.72
N ILE A 61 6.82 5.78 8.25
CA ILE A 61 5.41 5.40 8.08
C ILE A 61 4.50 6.52 8.58
N MET A 62 4.73 7.03 9.79
CA MET A 62 3.84 8.00 10.40
C MET A 62 3.85 9.35 9.66
N ASN A 63 5.01 9.79 9.19
CA ASN A 63 5.15 11.05 8.45
C ASN A 63 4.59 10.95 7.03
N ASP A 64 4.85 9.83 6.34
CA ASP A 64 4.47 9.68 4.93
C ASP A 64 3.08 9.06 4.74
N ALA A 65 2.41 8.56 5.79
CA ALA A 65 1.11 7.90 5.67
C ALA A 65 0.06 8.76 4.95
N ILE A 66 -0.11 10.02 5.37
CA ILE A 66 -1.10 10.94 4.77
C ILE A 66 -0.73 11.27 3.33
N LYS A 67 0.58 11.45 3.07
CA LYS A 67 1.09 11.76 1.74
C LYS A 67 0.86 10.59 0.78
N ASN A 68 1.25 9.38 1.18
CA ASN A 68 1.06 8.15 0.41
C ASN A 68 -0.42 7.88 0.13
N PHE A 69 -1.31 8.14 1.09
CA PHE A 69 -2.74 8.03 0.88
C PHE A 69 -3.27 9.07 -0.11
N SER A 70 -2.90 10.35 0.06
CA SER A 70 -3.41 11.45 -0.78
C SER A 70 -2.85 11.42 -2.20
N GLU A 71 -1.60 10.99 -2.38
CA GLU A 71 -0.93 10.88 -3.69
C GLU A 71 -1.30 9.60 -4.45
N PHE A 72 -2.11 8.71 -3.86
CA PHE A 72 -2.55 7.50 -4.55
C PHE A 72 -3.45 7.88 -5.74
N PRO A 73 -3.02 7.63 -7.00
CA PRO A 73 -3.66 8.23 -8.18
C PRO A 73 -5.15 7.92 -8.33
N ALA A 74 -5.58 6.75 -7.87
CA ALA A 74 -6.98 6.32 -8.00
C ALA A 74 -7.92 7.08 -7.05
N LEU A 75 -7.46 7.53 -5.88
CA LEU A 75 -8.36 8.16 -4.88
C LEU A 75 -8.91 9.50 -5.38
N GLY A 76 -8.05 10.35 -5.96
CA GLY A 76 -8.48 11.64 -6.51
C GLY A 76 -9.49 11.47 -7.66
N LEU A 77 -9.24 10.52 -8.56
CA LEU A 77 -10.14 10.22 -9.68
C LEU A 77 -11.51 9.74 -9.18
N VAL A 78 -11.53 8.77 -8.26
CA VAL A 78 -12.79 8.19 -7.76
C VAL A 78 -13.62 9.24 -7.03
N LEU A 79 -13.02 10.09 -6.20
CA LEU A 79 -13.73 11.16 -5.50
C LEU A 79 -14.37 12.16 -6.47
N ALA A 80 -13.62 12.60 -7.49
CA ALA A 80 -14.13 13.51 -8.51
C ALA A 80 -15.32 12.90 -9.28
N VAL A 81 -15.22 11.62 -9.65
CA VAL A 81 -16.29 10.90 -10.34
C VAL A 81 -17.52 10.73 -9.44
N MET A 82 -17.35 10.36 -8.17
CA MET A 82 -18.46 10.16 -7.24
C MET A 82 -19.21 11.45 -6.92
N ILE A 83 -18.53 12.60 -6.90
CA ILE A 83 -19.20 13.90 -6.79
C ILE A 83 -20.10 14.16 -8.01
N GLY A 84 -19.59 13.89 -9.23
CA GLY A 84 -20.37 14.03 -10.47
C GLY A 84 -21.60 13.12 -10.50
N ILE A 85 -21.43 11.85 -10.12
CA ILE A 85 -22.52 10.87 -10.04
C ILE A 85 -23.55 11.32 -9.00
N GLY A 86 -23.10 11.72 -7.80
CA GLY A 86 -24.00 12.17 -6.73
C GLY A 86 -24.84 13.38 -7.13
N VAL A 87 -24.29 14.32 -7.91
CA VAL A 87 -25.06 15.45 -8.46
C VAL A 87 -26.06 14.98 -9.52
N ALA A 88 -25.65 14.09 -10.42
CA ALA A 88 -26.50 13.57 -11.48
C ALA A 88 -27.71 12.76 -10.93
N GLU A 89 -27.49 11.92 -9.91
CA GLU A 89 -28.56 11.18 -9.22
C GLU A 89 -29.51 12.12 -8.48
N LYS A 90 -28.99 13.12 -7.74
CA LYS A 90 -29.84 14.04 -6.97
C LYS A 90 -30.67 15.00 -7.82
N THR A 91 -30.27 15.23 -9.07
CA THR A 91 -30.98 16.08 -10.03
C THR A 91 -31.96 15.31 -10.92
N GLY A 92 -32.04 13.97 -10.77
CA GLY A 92 -32.97 13.12 -11.53
C GLY A 92 -32.53 12.83 -12.96
N TYR A 93 -31.23 13.01 -13.27
CA TYR A 93 -30.66 12.66 -14.57
C TYR A 93 -30.37 11.15 -14.71
N PHE A 94 -30.28 10.43 -13.58
CA PHE A 94 -30.23 8.98 -13.45
C PHE A 94 -31.28 8.49 -12.45
#